data_AF-A0A7Y2BJK5-F1
#
_entry.id   AF-A0A7Y2BJK5-F1
#
_cell.length_a   1.000
_cell.length_b   1.000
_cell.length_c   1.000
_cell.angle_alpha   90.00
_cell.angle_beta   90.00
_cell.angle_gamma   90.00
#
_symmetry.space_group_name_H-M   'P 1'
#
loop_
_entity.id
_entity.type
_entity.pdbx_description
1 polymer ?
#
loop_
_entity_poly.entity_id
_entity_poly.type
_entity_poly.pdbx_seq_one_letter_code
_entity_poly.pdbx_strand_id
1 'polypeptide(L)'
;MDDRADREALHDFRVAIRRLRSQLRAYRPQLETAVRAKDRKRLRAIQRATGAGREAEVGLEWLARQHGGLAPEHLAGLNWLSSVMLERRRKCAESLDSELRTSFRRTAQKLEERLALMRSEQNLLSEEPHVSFGRTLANQVEAHATDLLVTLGQVVSVEHTERLHEARIVAKRLRYLVEPIRAYAGEAQLVVKRTKKLQELLGDLNDVHVLMREIDQSFEGSMQQKAVRLRDCLRRADLERARREASVSEWAGLVELYGRLEEERRELLATLRDRWLAGDLDSLVARARDLAHELRVADRPH
;
A
#
# COMPACT_ATOMS: atom_id res chain seq x y z
N MET A 1 7.42 -8.17 -18.80
CA MET A 1 6.36 -7.53 -17.97
C MET A 1 5.27 -6.90 -18.84
N ASP A 2 4.88 -7.54 -19.94
CA ASP A 2 3.67 -7.13 -20.70
C ASP A 2 2.53 -8.15 -20.52
N ASP A 3 2.84 -9.32 -19.96
CA ASP A 3 1.88 -10.36 -19.61
C ASP A 3 1.16 -10.02 -18.29
N ARG A 4 -0.13 -10.38 -18.22
CA ARG A 4 -0.94 -10.35 -16.99
C ARG A 4 -0.32 -11.20 -15.89
N ALA A 5 0.26 -12.34 -16.24
CA ALA A 5 0.94 -13.23 -15.28
C ALA A 5 2.14 -12.54 -14.62
N ASP A 6 2.92 -11.76 -15.37
CA ASP A 6 4.04 -10.98 -14.82
C ASP A 6 3.57 -9.93 -13.81
N ARG A 7 2.43 -9.28 -14.07
CA ARG A 7 1.84 -8.27 -13.16
C ARG A 7 1.36 -8.90 -11.87
N GLU A 8 0.68 -10.03 -11.95
CA GLU A 8 0.19 -10.78 -10.79
C GLU A 8 1.35 -11.30 -9.94
N ALA A 9 2.39 -11.85 -10.58
CA ALA A 9 3.60 -12.30 -9.87
C ALA A 9 4.32 -11.14 -9.15
N LEU A 10 4.42 -9.95 -9.77
CA LEU A 10 5.02 -8.78 -9.13
C LEU A 10 4.16 -8.28 -7.95
N HIS A 11 2.83 -8.32 -8.10
CA HIS A 11 1.90 -8.00 -7.02
C HIS A 11 2.11 -8.93 -5.82
N ASP A 12 2.10 -10.24 -6.04
CA ASP A 12 2.26 -11.25 -5.00
C ASP A 12 3.62 -11.15 -4.32
N PHE A 13 4.68 -10.94 -5.09
CA PHE A 13 6.01 -10.67 -4.55
C PHE A 13 6.01 -9.45 -3.60
N ARG A 14 5.39 -8.34 -4.01
CA ARG A 14 5.28 -7.13 -3.16
C ARG A 14 4.47 -7.40 -1.90
N VAL A 15 3.40 -8.17 -2.00
CA VAL A 15 2.57 -8.58 -0.85
C VAL A 15 3.41 -9.42 0.12
N ALA A 16 4.17 -10.40 -0.37
CA ALA A 16 5.04 -11.25 0.44
C ALA A 16 6.14 -10.43 1.16
N ILE A 17 6.84 -9.54 0.46
CA ILE A 17 7.86 -8.67 1.07
C ILE A 17 7.25 -7.77 2.15
N ARG A 18 6.05 -7.22 1.92
CA ARG A 18 5.36 -6.39 2.91
C ARG A 18 4.99 -7.19 4.16
N ARG A 19 4.44 -8.40 3.99
CA ARG A 19 4.11 -9.32 5.09
C ARG A 19 5.34 -9.66 5.91
N LEU A 20 6.42 -10.09 5.25
CA LEU A 20 7.71 -10.38 5.88
C LEU A 20 8.20 -9.18 6.70
N ARG A 21 8.24 -7.98 6.10
CA ARG A 21 8.67 -6.77 6.81
C ARG A 21 7.82 -6.42 8.02
N SER A 22 6.51 -6.65 7.96
CA SER A 22 5.62 -6.44 9.10
C SER A 22 5.91 -7.42 10.23
N GLN A 23 6.09 -8.70 9.90
CA GLN A 23 6.45 -9.76 10.86
C GLN A 23 7.80 -9.49 11.52
N LEU A 24 8.84 -9.19 10.73
CA LEU A 24 10.18 -8.84 11.24
C LEU A 24 10.20 -7.59 12.12
N ARG A 25 9.24 -6.68 11.94
CA ARG A 25 9.09 -5.50 12.78
C ARG A 25 8.36 -5.82 14.08
N ALA A 26 7.28 -6.60 13.99
CA ALA A 26 6.46 -6.98 15.14
C ALA A 26 7.31 -7.73 16.17
N TYR A 27 8.06 -8.73 15.73
CA TYR A 27 8.93 -9.54 16.60
C TYR A 27 10.37 -9.03 16.67
N ARG A 28 10.58 -7.71 16.53
CA ARG A 28 11.93 -7.14 16.50
C ARG A 28 12.77 -7.49 17.74
N PRO A 29 12.25 -7.38 18.99
CA PRO A 29 13.03 -7.74 20.18
C PRO A 29 13.46 -9.21 20.17
N GLN A 30 12.57 -10.11 19.73
CA GLN A 30 12.84 -11.54 19.69
C GLN A 30 13.80 -11.94 18.56
N LEU A 31 13.80 -11.20 17.44
CA LEU A 31 14.53 -11.53 16.22
C LEU A 31 15.83 -10.72 16.04
N GLU A 32 16.27 -9.95 17.02
CA GLU A 32 17.36 -8.99 16.82
C GLU A 32 18.72 -9.64 16.49
N THR A 33 18.96 -10.84 17.02
CA THR A 33 20.17 -11.64 16.79
C THR A 33 20.23 -12.16 15.35
N ALA A 34 19.10 -12.64 14.82
CA ALA A 34 19.00 -13.14 13.45
C ALA A 34 18.83 -12.02 12.41
N VAL A 35 18.09 -10.96 12.73
CA VAL A 35 17.59 -9.96 11.77
C VAL A 35 18.27 -8.61 12.01
N ARG A 36 19.25 -8.29 11.18
CA ARG A 36 20.06 -7.07 11.30
C ARG A 36 19.34 -5.87 10.71
N ALA A 37 19.74 -4.66 11.14
CA ALA A 37 19.21 -3.40 10.58
C ALA A 37 19.42 -3.29 9.06
N LYS A 38 20.54 -3.83 8.56
CA LYS A 38 20.87 -3.96 7.13
C LYS A 38 19.81 -4.75 6.35
N ASP A 39 19.30 -5.85 6.90
CA ASP A 39 18.31 -6.69 6.21
C ASP A 39 16.99 -5.93 6.05
N ARG A 40 16.55 -5.27 7.13
CA ARG A 40 15.39 -4.38 7.11
C ARG A 40 15.54 -3.26 6.09
N LYS A 41 16.73 -2.65 6.00
CA LYS A 41 17.04 -1.60 5.01
C LYS A 41 16.95 -2.13 3.58
N ARG A 42 17.47 -3.32 3.31
CA ARG A 42 17.43 -3.96 1.98
C ARG A 42 16.01 -4.34 1.57
N LEU A 43 15.24 -4.99 2.44
CA LEU A 43 13.83 -5.28 2.19
C LEU A 43 13.01 -4.00 1.96
N ARG A 44 13.35 -2.91 2.68
CA ARG A 44 12.75 -1.58 2.46
C ARG A 44 13.09 -1.02 1.07
N ALA A 45 14.33 -1.17 0.62
CA ALA A 45 14.74 -0.74 -0.73
C ALA A 45 14.02 -1.54 -1.82
N ILE A 46 13.90 -2.87 -1.67
CA ILE A 46 13.19 -3.74 -2.63
C ILE A 46 11.72 -3.35 -2.77
N GLN A 47 11.03 -3.11 -1.65
CA GLN A 47 9.63 -2.67 -1.71
C GLN A 47 9.48 -1.27 -2.34
N ARG A 48 10.47 -0.39 -2.18
CA ARG A 48 10.45 0.94 -2.80
C ARG A 48 10.68 0.90 -4.30
N ALA A 49 11.64 0.11 -4.75
CA ALA A 49 11.98 -0.01 -6.16
C ALA A 49 10.77 -0.46 -6.99
N THR A 50 9.86 -1.22 -6.39
CA THR A 50 8.61 -1.70 -7.02
C THR A 50 7.39 -0.80 -6.73
N GLY A 51 7.58 0.33 -6.04
CA GLY A 51 6.52 1.22 -5.57
C GLY A 51 5.80 1.96 -6.69
N ALA A 52 6.57 2.73 -7.47
CA ALA A 52 6.07 3.59 -8.53
C ALA A 52 5.34 2.81 -9.63
N GLY A 53 5.80 1.61 -9.98
CA GLY A 53 5.11 0.74 -10.94
C GLY A 53 3.72 0.32 -10.47
N ARG A 54 3.56 0.00 -9.18
CA ARG A 54 2.24 -0.34 -8.64
C ARG A 54 1.30 0.86 -8.57
N GLU A 55 1.82 2.04 -8.23
CA GLU A 55 1.03 3.27 -8.23
C GLU A 55 0.52 3.57 -9.65
N ALA A 56 1.38 3.43 -10.67
CA ALA A 56 0.99 3.56 -12.07
C ALA A 56 -0.05 2.52 -12.51
N GLU A 57 0.08 1.26 -12.09
CA GLU A 57 -0.92 0.22 -12.39
C GLU A 57 -2.31 0.55 -11.83
N VAL A 58 -2.37 0.96 -10.56
CA VAL A 58 -3.64 1.34 -9.91
C VAL A 58 -4.26 2.56 -10.60
N GLY A 59 -3.44 3.54 -10.98
CA GLY A 59 -3.90 4.70 -11.73
C GLY A 59 -4.46 4.36 -13.11
N LEU A 60 -3.77 3.48 -13.85
CA LEU A 60 -4.25 3.01 -15.15
C LEU A 60 -5.56 2.23 -15.05
N GLU A 61 -5.71 1.41 -14.01
CA GLU A 61 -6.96 0.69 -13.72
C GLU A 61 -8.11 1.65 -13.40
N TRP A 62 -7.84 2.70 -12.61
CA TRP A 62 -8.83 3.74 -12.34
C TRP A 62 -9.22 4.50 -13.60
N LEU A 63 -8.25 4.94 -14.42
CA LEU A 63 -8.49 5.67 -15.68
C LEU A 63 -9.29 4.84 -16.68
N ALA A 64 -8.99 3.54 -16.80
CA ALA A 64 -9.72 2.64 -17.67
C ALA A 64 -11.22 2.58 -17.31
N ARG A 65 -11.56 2.62 -16.01
CA ARG A 65 -12.96 2.66 -15.55
C ARG A 65 -13.67 3.97 -15.88
N GLN A 66 -12.95 5.10 -15.95
CA GLN A 66 -13.54 6.40 -16.26
C GLN A 66 -13.88 6.57 -17.74
N HIS A 67 -13.19 5.87 -18.64
CA HIS A 67 -13.28 6.09 -20.09
C HIS A 67 -14.71 6.05 -20.63
N GLY A 68 -15.57 5.15 -20.14
CA GLY A 68 -16.95 5.01 -20.62
C GLY A 68 -17.89 6.14 -20.20
N GLY A 69 -17.54 6.92 -19.17
CA GLY A 69 -18.38 7.97 -18.59
C GLY A 69 -17.95 9.40 -18.91
N LEU A 70 -16.94 9.58 -19.77
CA LEU A 70 -16.38 10.89 -20.11
C LEU A 70 -16.89 11.41 -21.45
N ALA A 71 -17.17 12.72 -21.50
CA ALA A 71 -17.45 13.42 -22.75
C ALA A 71 -16.20 13.46 -23.67
N PRO A 72 -16.37 13.55 -25.00
CA PRO A 72 -15.26 13.57 -25.95
C PRO A 72 -14.18 14.62 -25.65
N GLU A 73 -14.58 15.79 -25.18
CA GLU A 73 -13.70 16.90 -24.80
C GLU A 73 -12.78 16.59 -23.60
N HIS A 74 -13.16 15.62 -22.74
CA HIS A 74 -12.37 15.21 -21.57
C HIS A 74 -11.38 14.08 -21.86
N LEU A 75 -11.55 13.36 -22.99
CA LEU A 75 -10.71 12.21 -23.34
C LEU A 75 -9.24 12.59 -23.55
N ALA A 76 -8.96 13.84 -23.97
CA ALA A 76 -7.60 14.33 -24.11
C ALA A 76 -6.81 14.30 -22.79
N GLY A 77 -7.44 14.72 -21.69
CA GLY A 77 -6.83 14.68 -20.36
C GLY A 77 -6.62 13.27 -19.83
N LEU A 78 -7.59 12.37 -20.07
CA LEU A 78 -7.46 10.95 -19.73
C LEU A 78 -6.30 10.29 -20.47
N ASN A 79 -6.21 10.52 -21.79
CA ASN A 79 -5.15 9.96 -22.63
C ASN A 79 -3.78 10.50 -22.22
N TRP A 80 -3.70 11.79 -21.90
CA TRP A 80 -2.49 12.41 -21.38
C TRP A 80 -2.01 11.72 -20.10
N LEU A 81 -2.87 11.68 -19.07
CA LEU A 81 -2.52 11.10 -17.78
C LEU A 81 -2.20 9.61 -17.91
N SER A 82 -2.92 8.88 -18.76
CA SER A 82 -2.62 7.48 -19.09
C SER A 82 -1.23 7.32 -19.67
N SER A 83 -0.80 8.23 -20.57
CA SER A 83 0.55 8.17 -21.15
C SER A 83 1.65 8.43 -20.11
N VAL A 84 1.44 9.36 -19.18
CA VAL A 84 2.33 9.62 -18.05
C VAL A 84 2.47 8.36 -17.18
N MET A 85 1.35 7.69 -16.85
CA MET A 85 1.37 6.47 -16.04
C MET A 85 2.02 5.29 -16.76
N LEU A 86 1.77 5.13 -18.07
CA LEU A 86 2.42 4.10 -18.89
C LEU A 86 3.94 4.28 -18.92
N GLU A 87 4.40 5.52 -19.10
CA GLU A 87 5.84 5.84 -19.10
C GLU A 87 6.47 5.54 -17.74
N ARG A 88 5.81 5.91 -16.64
CA ARG A 88 6.28 5.59 -15.28
C ARG A 88 6.36 4.09 -15.04
N ARG A 89 5.34 3.34 -15.50
CA ARG A 89 5.33 1.86 -15.43
C ARG A 89 6.51 1.28 -16.20
N ARG A 90 6.78 1.78 -17.41
CA ARG A 90 7.92 1.35 -18.24
C ARG A 90 9.25 1.59 -17.53
N LYS A 91 9.50 2.81 -17.06
CA LYS A 91 10.72 3.16 -16.30
C LYS A 91 10.88 2.31 -15.03
N CYS A 92 9.78 2.01 -14.35
CA CYS A 92 9.81 1.11 -13.20
C CYS A 92 10.21 -0.31 -13.61
N ALA A 93 9.67 -0.84 -14.71
CA ALA A 93 10.01 -2.17 -15.21
C ALA A 93 11.49 -2.26 -15.64
N GLU A 94 12.00 -1.23 -16.33
CA GLU A 94 13.42 -1.12 -16.73
C GLU A 94 14.37 -1.04 -15.53
N SER A 95 13.98 -0.32 -14.48
CA SER A 95 14.80 -0.18 -13.26
C SER A 95 14.74 -1.39 -12.32
N LEU A 96 13.84 -2.36 -12.57
CA LEU A 96 13.84 -3.65 -11.88
C LEU A 96 14.91 -4.58 -12.47
N ASP A 97 16.16 -4.14 -12.33
CA ASP A 97 17.32 -4.81 -12.88
C ASP A 97 17.69 -6.11 -12.13
N SER A 98 18.46 -6.95 -12.82
CA SER A 98 19.12 -8.16 -12.34
C SER A 98 19.82 -7.99 -10.97
N GLU A 99 20.33 -6.79 -10.67
CA GLU A 99 20.91 -6.45 -9.37
C GLU A 99 19.90 -6.55 -8.21
N LEU A 100 18.66 -6.10 -8.40
CA LEU A 100 17.63 -6.15 -7.35
C LEU A 100 17.26 -7.60 -7.04
N ARG A 101 17.11 -8.43 -8.08
CA ARG A 101 16.84 -9.87 -7.95
C ARG A 101 17.97 -10.58 -7.21
N THR A 102 19.21 -10.24 -7.54
CA THR A 102 20.41 -10.81 -6.91
C THR A 102 20.55 -10.36 -5.45
N SER A 103 20.29 -9.08 -5.18
CA SER A 103 20.28 -8.50 -3.83
C SER A 103 19.19 -9.14 -2.96
N PHE A 104 17.99 -9.38 -3.51
CA PHE A 104 16.93 -10.10 -2.82
C PHE A 104 17.34 -11.53 -2.48
N ARG A 105 17.78 -12.33 -3.46
CA ARG A 105 18.22 -13.72 -3.24
C ARG A 105 19.28 -13.83 -2.16
N ARG A 106 20.33 -13.00 -2.23
CA ARG A 106 21.39 -12.95 -1.20
C ARG A 106 20.87 -12.54 0.18
N THR A 107 19.85 -11.69 0.25
CA THR A 107 19.27 -11.24 1.52
C THR A 107 18.36 -12.32 2.11
N ALA A 108 17.57 -12.99 1.28
CA ALA A 108 16.70 -14.11 1.67
C ALA A 108 17.54 -15.27 2.21
N GLN A 109 18.53 -15.74 1.45
CA GLN A 109 19.40 -16.85 1.85
C GLN A 109 20.08 -16.59 3.21
N LYS A 110 20.73 -15.42 3.37
CA LYS A 110 21.40 -15.07 4.63
C LYS A 110 20.44 -14.90 5.80
N LEU A 111 19.19 -14.53 5.53
CA LEU A 111 18.17 -14.41 6.55
C LEU A 111 17.69 -15.80 6.99
N GLU A 112 17.46 -16.71 6.04
CA GLU A 112 17.10 -18.11 6.29
C GLU A 112 18.18 -18.84 7.10
N GLU A 113 19.45 -18.73 6.70
CA GLU A 113 20.60 -19.32 7.41
C GLU A 113 20.63 -18.88 8.89
N ARG A 114 20.48 -17.58 9.15
CA ARG A 114 20.51 -17.04 10.52
C ARG A 114 19.29 -17.41 11.35
N LEU A 115 18.10 -17.46 10.73
CA LEU A 115 16.89 -17.90 11.42
C LEU A 115 16.95 -19.39 11.77
N ALA A 116 17.58 -20.21 10.91
CA ALA A 116 17.81 -21.63 11.19
C ALA A 116 18.78 -21.82 12.37
N LEU A 117 19.89 -21.07 12.40
CA LEU A 117 20.87 -21.11 13.50
C LEU A 117 20.25 -20.69 14.84
N MET A 118 19.50 -19.59 14.86
CA MET A 118 18.81 -19.11 16.06
C MET A 118 17.85 -20.18 16.60
N ARG A 119 17.11 -20.88 15.72
CA ARG A 119 16.22 -21.98 16.12
C ARG A 119 16.99 -23.13 16.77
N SER A 120 18.17 -23.49 16.25
CA SER A 120 18.99 -24.55 16.84
C SER A 120 19.60 -24.16 18.18
N GLU A 121 20.08 -22.92 18.34
CA GLU A 121 20.70 -22.44 19.59
C GLU A 121 19.67 -22.31 20.73
N GLN A 122 18.45 -21.86 20.43
CA GLN A 122 17.37 -21.75 21.42
C GLN A 122 16.95 -23.11 22.01
N ASN A 123 17.04 -24.18 21.22
CA ASN A 123 16.75 -25.54 21.69
C ASN A 123 17.83 -26.08 22.65
N LEU A 124 19.02 -25.46 22.71
CA LEU A 124 20.18 -25.97 23.44
C LEU A 124 20.49 -25.22 24.75
N LEU A 125 20.01 -23.99 24.93
CA LEU A 125 20.55 -23.05 25.94
C LEU A 125 19.52 -22.41 26.90
N SER A 126 18.26 -22.84 26.92
CA SER A 126 17.20 -22.09 27.62
C SER A 126 16.96 -22.58 29.06
N GLU A 127 17.56 -21.89 30.05
CA GLU A 127 17.32 -22.11 31.50
C GLU A 127 16.32 -21.11 32.13
N GLU A 128 15.91 -20.04 31.43
CA GLU A 128 14.91 -19.07 31.92
C GLU A 128 13.51 -19.25 31.32
N PRO A 129 12.42 -18.94 32.06
CA PRO A 129 11.06 -18.96 31.54
C PRO A 129 10.87 -17.82 30.51
N HIS A 130 11.03 -18.16 29.24
CA HIS A 130 10.77 -17.26 28.12
C HIS A 130 9.32 -16.77 28.14
N VAL A 131 9.10 -15.48 27.85
CA VAL A 131 7.74 -15.02 27.50
C VAL A 131 7.31 -15.80 26.26
N SER A 132 6.24 -16.55 26.40
CA SER A 132 5.72 -17.39 25.33
C SER A 132 5.37 -16.61 24.06
N PHE A 133 5.27 -17.36 22.96
CA PHE A 133 4.74 -16.83 21.71
C PHE A 133 3.31 -16.30 21.90
N GLY A 134 2.44 -17.04 22.59
CA GLY A 134 1.04 -16.68 22.82
C GLY A 134 0.91 -15.34 23.56
N ARG A 135 1.65 -15.15 24.65
CA ARG A 135 1.61 -13.92 25.44
C ARG A 135 2.23 -12.73 24.72
N THR A 136 3.32 -12.96 23.99
CA THR A 136 3.93 -11.92 23.14
C THR A 136 2.95 -11.46 22.06
N LEU A 137 2.31 -12.41 21.37
CA LEU A 137 1.33 -12.11 20.32
C LEU A 137 0.11 -11.38 20.89
N ALA A 138 -0.44 -11.83 22.02
CA ALA A 138 -1.57 -11.18 22.69
C ALA A 138 -1.29 -9.70 22.99
N ASN A 139 -0.11 -9.40 23.56
CA ASN A 139 0.28 -8.03 23.88
C ASN A 139 0.43 -7.16 22.62
N GLN A 140 0.97 -7.71 21.53
CA GLN A 140 1.10 -6.98 20.27
C GLN A 140 -0.25 -6.75 19.58
N VAL A 141 -1.18 -7.70 19.67
CA VAL A 141 -2.55 -7.56 19.15
C VAL A 141 -3.28 -6.43 19.87
N GLU A 142 -3.25 -6.40 21.20
CA GLU A 142 -3.87 -5.32 21.98
C GLU A 142 -3.26 -3.95 21.71
N ALA A 143 -1.92 -3.88 21.66
CA ALA A 143 -1.22 -2.64 21.35
C ALA A 143 -1.62 -2.10 19.97
N HIS A 144 -1.59 -2.93 18.93
CA HIS A 144 -1.97 -2.51 17.57
C HIS A 144 -3.46 -2.21 17.41
N ALA A 145 -4.34 -2.91 18.14
CA ALA A 145 -5.76 -2.59 18.16
C ALA A 145 -6.02 -1.23 18.83
N THR A 146 -5.32 -0.95 19.93
CA THR A 146 -5.42 0.34 20.64
C THR A 146 -4.84 1.48 19.80
N ASP A 147 -3.67 1.29 19.18
CA ASP A 147 -3.08 2.24 18.24
C ASP A 147 -4.05 2.55 17.10
N LEU A 148 -4.76 1.52 16.58
CA LEU A 148 -5.70 1.69 15.48
C LEU A 148 -6.90 2.52 15.91
N LEU A 149 -7.46 2.23 17.10
CA LEU A 149 -8.56 2.99 17.69
C LEU A 149 -8.20 4.47 17.84
N VAL A 150 -7.06 4.75 18.47
CA VAL A 150 -6.59 6.12 18.70
C VAL A 150 -6.33 6.84 17.38
N THR A 151 -5.65 6.20 16.44
CA THR A 151 -5.29 6.83 15.17
C THR A 151 -6.52 7.14 14.32
N LEU A 152 -7.49 6.22 14.23
CA LEU A 152 -8.72 6.44 13.49
C LEU A 152 -9.67 7.40 14.21
N GLY A 153 -9.75 7.35 15.53
CA GLY A 153 -10.55 8.29 16.32
C GLY A 153 -10.10 9.76 16.18
N GLN A 154 -8.86 9.99 15.75
CA GLN A 154 -8.31 11.32 15.44
C GLN A 154 -8.60 11.79 14.00
N VAL A 155 -9.25 10.97 13.17
CA VAL A 155 -9.66 11.35 11.81
C VAL A 155 -10.97 12.12 11.90
N VAL A 156 -10.87 13.43 12.10
CA VAL A 156 -12.02 14.34 12.22
C VAL A 156 -12.44 14.95 10.88
N SER A 157 -11.55 15.03 9.88
CA SER A 157 -11.86 15.66 8.60
C SER A 157 -11.13 15.06 7.39
N VAL A 158 -11.62 15.47 6.20
CA VAL A 158 -11.10 15.21 4.85
C VAL A 158 -9.63 15.62 4.63
N GLU A 159 -9.09 16.51 5.45
CA GLU A 159 -7.75 17.09 5.27
C GLU A 159 -6.65 16.29 5.97
N HIS A 160 -7.00 15.35 6.85
CA HIS A 160 -6.05 14.58 7.64
C HIS A 160 -5.40 13.43 6.86
N THR A 161 -4.86 13.71 5.67
CA THR A 161 -4.22 12.74 4.77
C THR A 161 -3.12 11.94 5.49
N GLU A 162 -2.32 12.59 6.33
CA GLU A 162 -1.27 11.94 7.11
C GLU A 162 -1.86 10.95 8.13
N ARG A 163 -2.96 11.30 8.81
CA ARG A 163 -3.60 10.42 9.79
C ARG A 163 -4.28 9.22 9.12
N LEU A 164 -4.91 9.42 7.97
CA LEU A 164 -5.43 8.32 7.14
C LEU A 164 -4.31 7.36 6.72
N HIS A 165 -3.14 7.91 6.37
CA HIS A 165 -1.97 7.11 6.05
C HIS A 165 -1.45 6.32 7.26
N GLU A 166 -1.37 6.95 8.44
CA GLU A 166 -1.01 6.28 9.69
C GLU A 166 -1.99 5.16 10.04
N ALA A 167 -3.30 5.43 9.99
CA ALA A 167 -4.35 4.44 10.23
C ALA A 167 -4.21 3.24 9.29
N ARG A 168 -3.96 3.48 8.00
CA ARG A 168 -3.71 2.44 6.99
C ARG A 168 -2.50 1.58 7.37
N ILE A 169 -1.43 2.20 7.87
CA ILE A 169 -0.24 1.48 8.32
C ILE A 169 -0.56 0.60 9.54
N VAL A 170 -1.26 1.14 10.54
CA VAL A 170 -1.59 0.41 11.77
C VAL A 170 -2.55 -0.75 11.47
N ALA A 171 -3.60 -0.52 10.67
CA ALA A 171 -4.51 -1.59 10.22
C ALA A 171 -3.75 -2.72 9.52
N LYS A 172 -2.80 -2.39 8.63
CA LYS A 172 -1.94 -3.40 7.98
C LYS A 172 -1.09 -4.17 9.00
N ARG A 173 -0.57 -3.51 10.03
CA ARG A 173 0.23 -4.18 11.07
C ARG A 173 -0.62 -5.18 11.84
N LEU A 174 -1.80 -4.77 12.32
CA LEU A 174 -2.72 -5.65 13.03
C LEU A 174 -3.11 -6.85 12.16
N ARG A 175 -3.48 -6.62 10.89
CA ARG A 175 -3.85 -7.71 9.98
C ARG A 175 -2.71 -8.69 9.79
N TYR A 176 -1.52 -8.20 9.44
CA TYR A 176 -0.39 -9.09 9.16
C TYR A 176 0.14 -9.78 10.39
N LEU A 177 -0.03 -9.22 11.59
CA LEU A 177 0.29 -9.86 12.85
C LEU A 177 -0.60 -11.09 13.10
N VAL A 178 -1.90 -10.96 12.86
CA VAL A 178 -2.91 -12.01 13.14
C VAL A 178 -3.06 -13.01 11.99
N GLU A 179 -2.82 -12.61 10.74
CA GLU A 179 -3.01 -13.44 9.54
C GLU A 179 -2.33 -14.84 9.58
N PRO A 180 -1.13 -15.02 10.19
CA PRO A 180 -0.50 -16.34 10.33
C PRO A 180 -1.24 -17.29 11.29
N ILE A 181 -1.92 -16.78 12.31
CA ILE A 181 -2.59 -17.60 13.33
C ILE A 181 -4.09 -17.82 13.06
N ARG A 182 -4.61 -17.31 11.93
CA ARG A 182 -6.05 -17.35 11.61
C ARG A 182 -6.69 -18.75 11.61
N ALA A 183 -5.89 -19.79 11.39
CA ALA A 183 -6.34 -21.18 11.38
C ALA A 183 -6.30 -21.85 12.77
N TYR A 184 -5.64 -21.21 13.74
CA TYR A 184 -5.35 -21.77 15.05
C TYR A 184 -6.14 -21.10 16.19
N ALA A 185 -6.70 -19.91 15.96
CA ALA A 185 -7.52 -19.17 16.94
C ALA A 185 -8.81 -18.69 16.28
N GLY A 186 -9.94 -18.88 16.97
CA GLY A 186 -11.27 -18.63 16.42
C GLY A 186 -11.49 -17.16 16.07
N GLU A 187 -11.14 -16.26 16.98
CA GLU A 187 -11.29 -14.81 16.79
C GLU A 187 -10.30 -14.24 15.75
N ALA A 188 -9.17 -14.91 15.51
CA ALA A 188 -8.15 -14.44 14.57
C ALA A 188 -8.69 -14.28 13.15
N GLN A 189 -9.53 -15.22 12.69
CA GLN A 189 -10.14 -15.12 11.37
C GLN A 189 -11.11 -13.93 11.25
N LEU A 190 -11.83 -13.60 12.33
CA LEU A 190 -12.77 -12.49 12.36
C LEU A 190 -12.03 -11.14 12.39
N VAL A 191 -10.97 -11.02 13.19
CA VAL A 191 -10.08 -9.86 13.21
C VAL A 191 -9.45 -9.64 11.83
N VAL A 192 -8.95 -10.69 11.17
CA VAL A 192 -8.37 -10.60 9.83
C VAL A 192 -9.40 -10.14 8.80
N LYS A 193 -10.60 -10.72 8.81
CA LYS A 193 -11.68 -10.35 7.88
C LYS A 193 -12.08 -8.88 8.03
N ARG A 194 -12.28 -8.40 9.27
CA ARG A 194 -12.64 -6.99 9.51
C ARG A 194 -11.51 -6.04 9.18
N THR A 195 -10.29 -6.33 9.62
CA THR A 195 -9.13 -5.48 9.30
C THR A 195 -8.86 -5.43 7.80
N LYS A 196 -9.15 -6.52 7.05
CA LYS A 196 -9.09 -6.51 5.58
C LYS A 196 -10.07 -5.50 4.98
N LYS A 197 -11.34 -5.49 5.41
CA LYS A 197 -12.35 -4.53 4.92
C LYS A 197 -11.95 -3.07 5.21
N LEU A 198 -11.44 -2.80 6.41
CA LEU A 198 -10.92 -1.46 6.75
C LEU A 198 -9.73 -1.09 5.87
N GLN A 199 -8.82 -2.04 5.64
CA GLN A 199 -7.65 -1.83 4.80
C GLN A 199 -8.03 -1.60 3.33
N GLU A 200 -9.11 -2.19 2.83
CA GLU A 200 -9.64 -1.94 1.48
C GLU A 200 -10.18 -0.50 1.40
N LEU A 201 -10.96 -0.04 2.37
CA LEU A 201 -11.44 1.34 2.40
C LEU A 201 -10.32 2.39 2.49
N LEU A 202 -9.39 2.21 3.45
CA LEU A 202 -8.17 3.02 3.56
C LEU A 202 -7.22 2.78 2.37
N GLY A 203 -7.43 1.65 1.69
CA GLY A 203 -6.92 1.20 0.40
C GLY A 203 -7.14 2.28 -0.65
N ASP A 204 -8.42 2.42 -0.94
CA ASP A 204 -8.98 3.23 -2.00
C ASP A 204 -8.77 4.73 -1.72
N LEU A 205 -8.96 5.18 -0.47
CA LEU A 205 -8.71 6.59 -0.09
C LEU A 205 -7.28 7.03 -0.40
N ASN A 206 -6.29 6.19 -0.09
CA ASN A 206 -4.90 6.49 -0.40
C ASN A 206 -4.64 6.53 -1.91
N ASP A 207 -5.30 5.66 -2.66
CA ASP A 207 -5.09 5.54 -4.09
C ASP A 207 -5.71 6.75 -4.82
N VAL A 208 -6.87 7.23 -4.35
CA VAL A 208 -7.45 8.53 -4.72
C VAL A 208 -6.48 9.68 -4.42
N HIS A 209 -5.96 9.80 -3.21
CA HIS A 209 -5.00 10.86 -2.85
C HIS A 209 -3.69 10.81 -3.67
N VAL A 210 -3.24 9.61 -4.05
CA VAL A 210 -2.08 9.47 -4.95
C VAL A 210 -2.45 10.03 -6.32
N LEU A 211 -3.60 9.64 -6.90
CA LEU A 211 -4.01 10.09 -8.22
C LEU A 211 -4.28 11.59 -8.31
N MET A 212 -4.89 12.19 -7.28
CA MET A 212 -5.09 13.65 -7.23
C MET A 212 -3.75 14.38 -7.31
N ARG A 213 -2.74 13.95 -6.52
CA ARG A 213 -1.39 14.52 -6.58
C ARG A 213 -0.71 14.31 -7.94
N GLU A 214 -0.98 13.19 -8.60
CA GLU A 214 -0.46 12.95 -9.95
C GLU A 214 -1.10 13.88 -10.98
N ILE A 215 -2.40 14.18 -10.86
CA ILE A 215 -3.06 15.18 -11.69
C ILE A 215 -2.45 16.56 -11.44
N ASP A 216 -2.26 16.95 -10.19
CA ASP A 216 -1.64 18.24 -9.81
C ASP A 216 -0.27 18.41 -10.45
N GLN A 217 0.58 17.37 -10.39
CA GLN A 217 1.91 17.37 -11.01
C GLN A 217 1.84 17.34 -12.55
N SER A 218 0.81 16.71 -13.10
CA SER A 218 0.63 16.57 -14.55
C SER A 218 0.16 17.85 -15.22
N PHE A 219 -0.50 18.77 -14.52
CA PHE A 219 -0.92 20.07 -15.06
C PHE A 219 0.27 20.87 -15.59
N GLU A 220 1.32 21.03 -14.78
CA GLU A 220 2.52 21.77 -15.18
C GLU A 220 3.26 21.07 -16.33
N GLY A 221 3.45 19.75 -16.23
CA GLY A 221 4.11 18.97 -17.27
C GLY A 221 3.37 18.98 -18.60
N SER A 222 2.03 18.97 -18.58
CA SER A 222 1.18 19.09 -19.77
C SER A 222 1.39 20.42 -20.48
N MET A 223 1.36 21.54 -19.73
CA MET A 223 1.57 22.87 -20.30
C MET A 223 2.94 23.01 -20.96
N GLN A 224 4.00 22.56 -20.29
CA GLN A 224 5.38 22.63 -20.81
C GLN A 224 5.54 21.82 -22.10
N GLN A 225 5.07 20.56 -22.13
CA GLN A 225 5.20 19.71 -23.31
C GLN A 225 4.35 20.19 -24.48
N LYS A 226 3.16 20.76 -24.21
CA LYS A 226 2.31 21.36 -25.24
C LYS A 226 3.00 22.58 -25.86
N ALA A 227 3.61 23.45 -25.06
CA ALA A 227 4.38 24.59 -25.57
C ALA A 227 5.55 24.15 -26.46
N VAL A 228 6.27 23.08 -26.09
CA VAL A 228 7.36 22.51 -26.91
C VAL A 228 6.81 21.98 -28.24
N ARG A 229 5.76 21.14 -28.22
CA ARG A 229 5.12 20.60 -29.44
C ARG A 229 4.67 21.70 -30.39
N LEU A 230 4.03 22.75 -29.85
CA LEU A 230 3.55 23.88 -30.63
C LEU A 230 4.71 24.64 -31.29
N ARG A 231 5.78 24.94 -30.53
CA ARG A 231 6.98 25.61 -31.07
C ARG A 231 7.65 24.79 -32.17
N ASP A 232 7.71 23.47 -32.02
CA ASP A 232 8.29 22.58 -33.02
C ASP A 232 7.43 22.49 -34.30
N CYS A 233 6.10 22.48 -34.18
CA CYS A 233 5.21 22.56 -35.35
C CYS A 233 5.41 23.88 -36.10
N LEU A 234 5.48 25.01 -35.37
CA LEU A 234 5.72 26.32 -35.95
C LEU A 234 7.08 26.41 -36.65
N ARG A 235 8.15 25.87 -36.05
CA ARG A 235 9.50 25.80 -36.65
C ARG A 235 9.51 25.01 -37.97
N ARG A 236 8.65 23.99 -38.08
CA ARG A 236 8.52 23.15 -39.28
C ARG A 236 7.48 23.68 -40.29
N ALA A 237 6.89 24.85 -40.02
CA ALA A 237 5.80 25.43 -40.81
C ALA A 237 4.55 24.53 -40.95
N ASP A 238 4.33 23.58 -40.03
CA ASP A 238 3.14 22.72 -40.00
C ASP A 238 2.01 23.42 -39.23
N LEU A 239 1.35 24.36 -39.91
CA LEU A 239 0.32 25.23 -39.32
C LEU A 239 -0.97 24.47 -38.97
N GLU A 240 -1.33 23.43 -39.73
CA GLU A 240 -2.52 22.62 -39.43
C GLU A 240 -2.34 21.84 -38.13
N ARG A 241 -1.17 21.22 -37.94
CA ARG A 241 -0.87 20.54 -36.69
C ARG A 241 -0.76 21.52 -35.53
N ALA A 242 -0.13 22.69 -35.72
CA ALA A 242 -0.07 23.72 -34.69
C ALA A 242 -1.46 24.17 -34.21
N ARG A 243 -2.42 24.36 -35.14
CA ARG A 243 -3.83 24.69 -34.80
C ARG A 243 -4.51 23.57 -34.01
N ARG A 244 -4.33 22.31 -34.42
CA ARG A 244 -4.87 21.14 -33.69
C ARG A 244 -4.31 21.07 -32.26
N GLU A 245 -3.00 21.16 -32.11
CA GLU A 245 -2.34 21.17 -30.80
C GLU A 245 -2.83 22.32 -29.93
N ALA A 246 -3.02 23.53 -30.49
CA ALA A 246 -3.57 24.65 -29.74
C ALA A 246 -5.03 24.40 -29.28
N SER A 247 -5.84 23.73 -30.10
CA SER A 247 -7.28 23.51 -29.84
C SER A 247 -7.59 22.43 -28.81
N VAL A 248 -6.78 21.36 -28.71
CA VAL A 248 -7.04 20.26 -27.78
C VAL A 248 -6.60 20.68 -26.37
N SER A 249 -7.54 20.80 -25.42
CA SER A 249 -7.21 21.11 -24.02
C SER A 249 -7.20 19.83 -23.19
N GLU A 250 -6.01 19.29 -22.90
CA GLU A 250 -5.88 18.21 -21.93
C GLU A 250 -6.40 18.63 -20.53
N TRP A 251 -6.41 19.93 -20.24
CA TRP A 251 -6.77 20.50 -18.95
C TRP A 251 -8.25 20.33 -18.61
N ALA A 252 -9.15 20.43 -19.60
CA ALA A 252 -10.57 20.18 -19.36
C ALA A 252 -10.79 18.74 -18.85
N GLY A 253 -10.10 17.77 -19.47
CA GLY A 253 -10.11 16.39 -18.99
C GLY A 253 -9.46 16.21 -17.62
N LEU A 254 -8.34 16.88 -17.33
CA LEU A 254 -7.71 16.80 -16.01
C LEU A 254 -8.59 17.38 -14.89
N VAL A 255 -9.29 18.49 -15.13
CA VAL A 255 -10.25 19.09 -14.18
C VAL A 255 -11.41 18.14 -13.92
N GLU A 256 -12.00 17.56 -14.97
CA GLU A 256 -13.08 16.56 -14.83
C GLU A 256 -12.63 15.34 -14.03
N LEU A 257 -11.45 14.78 -14.34
CA LEU A 257 -10.90 13.63 -13.60
C LEU A 257 -10.65 13.97 -12.13
N TYR A 258 -10.16 15.17 -11.84
CA TYR A 258 -9.99 15.65 -10.47
C TYR A 258 -11.34 15.76 -9.74
N GLY A 259 -12.36 16.30 -10.40
CA GLY A 259 -13.72 16.40 -9.86
C GLY A 259 -14.30 15.04 -9.47
N ARG A 260 -14.11 14.01 -10.31
CA ARG A 260 -14.53 12.62 -10.01
C ARG A 260 -13.77 12.01 -8.84
N LEU A 261 -12.46 12.22 -8.76
CA LEU A 261 -11.67 11.77 -7.61
C LEU A 261 -12.13 12.44 -6.31
N GLU A 262 -12.50 13.72 -6.38
CA GLU A 262 -13.01 14.47 -5.24
C GLU A 262 -14.38 13.95 -4.76
N GLU A 263 -15.24 13.51 -5.67
CA GLU A 263 -16.50 12.82 -5.35
C GLU A 263 -16.24 11.45 -4.68
N GLU A 264 -15.41 10.61 -5.31
CA GLU A 264 -15.03 9.29 -4.76
C GLU A 264 -14.38 9.42 -3.37
N ARG A 265 -13.52 10.44 -3.17
CA ARG A 265 -12.92 10.76 -1.87
C ARG A 265 -13.98 11.05 -0.81
N ARG A 266 -14.98 11.87 -1.14
CA ARG A 266 -16.07 12.24 -0.22
C ARG A 266 -16.91 11.03 0.16
N GLU A 267 -17.25 10.16 -0.79
CA GLU A 267 -18.00 8.92 -0.54
C GLU A 267 -17.25 7.94 0.37
N LEU A 268 -15.95 7.74 0.11
CA LEU A 268 -15.11 6.86 0.91
C LEU A 268 -14.93 7.40 2.35
N LEU A 269 -14.81 8.72 2.51
CA LEU A 269 -14.73 9.33 3.84
C LEU A 269 -16.07 9.27 4.59
N ALA A 270 -17.20 9.46 3.91
CA ALA A 270 -18.52 9.23 4.49
C ALA A 270 -18.64 7.77 4.97
N THR A 271 -18.21 6.81 4.15
CA THR A 271 -18.17 5.39 4.54
C THR A 271 -17.27 5.14 5.76
N LEU A 272 -16.10 5.78 5.82
CA LEU A 272 -15.21 5.66 6.98
C LEU A 272 -15.88 6.19 8.25
N ARG A 273 -16.53 7.35 8.18
CA ARG A 273 -17.22 7.97 9.31
C ARG A 273 -18.44 7.15 9.74
N ASP A 274 -19.36 6.91 8.82
CA ASP A 274 -20.70 6.42 9.13
C ASP A 274 -20.73 4.91 9.44
N ARG A 275 -19.72 4.17 8.99
CA ARG A 275 -19.59 2.73 9.26
C ARG A 275 -18.50 2.40 10.27
N TRP A 276 -17.28 2.90 10.04
CA TRP A 276 -16.14 2.50 10.87
C TRP A 276 -16.09 3.28 12.17
N LEU A 277 -16.10 4.62 12.11
CA LEU A 277 -16.02 5.45 13.31
C LEU A 277 -17.30 5.37 14.16
N ALA A 278 -18.46 5.08 13.54
CA ALA A 278 -19.72 4.92 14.25
C ALA A 278 -19.93 3.53 14.90
N GLY A 279 -19.07 2.53 14.65
CA GLY A 279 -19.19 1.27 15.38
C GLY A 279 -18.33 0.09 14.91
N ASP A 280 -18.05 -0.09 13.62
CA ASP A 280 -17.27 -1.24 13.14
C ASP A 280 -15.84 -1.25 13.73
N LEU A 281 -15.28 -0.07 14.06
CA LEU A 281 -13.98 0.08 14.71
C LEU A 281 -13.99 -0.45 16.14
N ASP A 282 -14.95 -0.05 16.98
CA ASP A 282 -15.06 -0.54 18.36
C ASP A 282 -15.26 -2.06 18.38
N SER A 283 -16.09 -2.55 17.46
CA SER A 283 -16.33 -3.99 17.32
C SER A 283 -15.06 -4.74 16.85
N LEU A 284 -14.22 -4.14 16.02
CA LEU A 284 -12.91 -4.72 15.65
C LEU A 284 -11.95 -4.75 16.84
N VAL A 285 -11.89 -3.67 17.62
CA VAL A 285 -11.01 -3.56 18.79
C VAL A 285 -11.42 -4.54 19.88
N ALA A 286 -12.72 -4.69 20.13
CA ALA A 286 -13.26 -5.68 21.07
C ALA A 286 -12.81 -7.10 20.69
N ARG A 287 -12.98 -7.50 19.43
CA ARG A 287 -12.52 -8.82 18.95
C ARG A 287 -11.02 -9.03 19.04
N ALA A 288 -10.24 -7.98 18.83
CA ALA A 288 -8.80 -8.06 19.00
C ALA A 288 -8.40 -8.29 20.47
N ARG A 289 -9.14 -7.69 21.42
CA ARG A 289 -8.98 -7.96 22.86
C ARG A 289 -9.43 -9.37 23.23
N ASP A 290 -10.54 -9.85 22.67
CA ASP A 290 -11.01 -11.22 22.86
C ASP A 290 -9.99 -12.24 22.36
N LEU A 291 -9.41 -12.01 21.17
CA LEU A 291 -8.30 -12.80 20.65
C LEU A 291 -7.07 -12.78 21.57
N ALA A 292 -6.69 -11.61 22.09
CA ALA A 292 -5.58 -11.51 23.01
C ALA A 292 -5.85 -12.26 24.32
N HIS A 293 -7.09 -12.27 24.79
CA HIS A 293 -7.50 -13.09 25.94
C HIS A 293 -7.41 -14.59 25.63
N GLU A 294 -7.97 -15.04 24.51
CA GLU A 294 -7.89 -16.43 24.01
C GLU A 294 -6.43 -16.93 23.99
N LEU A 295 -5.53 -16.12 23.43
CA LEU A 295 -4.10 -16.42 23.35
C LEU A 295 -3.42 -16.52 24.72
N ARG A 296 -3.82 -15.71 25.71
CA ARG A 296 -3.26 -15.78 27.07
C ARG A 296 -3.79 -16.96 27.87
N VAL A 297 -5.04 -17.37 27.62
CA VAL A 297 -5.64 -18.53 28.28
C VAL A 297 -5.01 -19.82 27.75
N ALA A 298 -4.84 -19.94 26.44
CA ALA A 298 -4.18 -21.07 25.79
C ALA A 298 -2.69 -21.22 26.20
N ASP A 299 -2.10 -20.15 26.72
CA ASP A 299 -0.70 -20.09 27.13
C ASP A 299 -0.45 -20.48 28.61
N ARG A 300 -1.50 -20.78 29.38
CA ARG A 300 -1.32 -21.23 30.77
C ARG A 300 -0.71 -22.63 30.76
N PRO A 301 0.39 -22.88 31.52
CA PRO A 301 0.91 -24.23 31.67
C PRO A 301 -0.16 -25.10 32.33
N HIS A 302 -0.38 -26.30 31.77
CA HIS A 302 -1.12 -27.38 32.43
C HIS A 302 -0.37 -27.88 33.65
#